data_AF-A0A026WBQ7-F1
#
_entry.id   AF-A0A026WBQ7-F1
#
_cell.length_a   1.000
_cell.length_b   1.000
_cell.length_c   1.000
_cell.angle_alpha   90.00
_cell.angle_beta   90.00
_cell.angle_gamma   90.00
#
_symmetry.space_group_name_H-M   'P 1'
#
loop_
_entity.id
_entity.type
_entity.pdbx_description
1 polymer ?
#
loop_
_entity_poly.entity_id
_entity_poly.type
_entity_poly.pdbx_seq_one_letter_code
_entity_poly.pdbx_strand_id
1 'polypeptide(L)'
;MGSNYNKWYKIVKGEGIPGYLKKGWGESRWKRVARFRLGNEVKEGRYWEGEEKKRCRLCGMEKESWEHIWEECRRWTVGGGSWQGAVSWVLGQEGEGEGWMRELEEERSRWCKEGGEDGVNDGMNKRGEREGEDGRGEGREGGEE
;
A
#
# COMPACT_ATOMS: atom_id res chain seq x y z
N MET A 1 14.71 18.10 3.75
CA MET A 1 15.24 16.73 3.58
C MET A 1 14.10 15.83 3.11
N GLY A 2 14.10 15.40 1.85
CA GLY A 2 13.06 14.54 1.30
C GLY A 2 13.34 13.09 1.67
N SER A 3 12.33 12.39 2.18
CA SER A 3 12.31 10.95 2.44
C SER A 3 12.90 10.16 1.26
N ASN A 4 14.07 9.57 1.45
CA ASN A 4 14.83 8.81 0.43
C ASN A 4 14.25 7.40 0.17
N TYR A 5 13.04 7.13 0.67
CA TYR A 5 12.43 5.80 0.73
C TYR A 5 11.59 5.44 -0.49
N ASN A 6 11.20 6.43 -1.30
CA ASN A 6 10.46 6.22 -2.55
C ASN A 6 11.18 6.95 -3.70
N LYS A 7 12.11 6.23 -4.35
CA LYS A 7 12.97 6.75 -5.41
C LYS A 7 12.17 7.26 -6.62
N TRP A 8 10.99 6.69 -6.88
CA TRP A 8 10.11 6.99 -8.01
C TRP A 8 9.07 8.07 -7.72
N TYR A 9 8.85 8.47 -6.46
CA TYR A 9 7.90 9.53 -6.12
C TYR A 9 8.19 10.83 -6.88
N LYS A 10 9.47 11.14 -7.12
CA LYS A 10 9.89 12.32 -7.91
C LYS A 10 9.43 12.24 -9.37
N ILE A 11 9.35 11.04 -9.94
CA ILE A 11 8.93 10.79 -11.33
C ILE A 11 7.40 10.88 -11.43
N VAL A 12 6.71 10.45 -10.38
CA VAL A 12 5.24 10.28 -10.36
C VAL A 12 4.51 11.51 -9.83
N LYS A 13 5.21 12.41 -9.11
CA LYS A 13 4.62 13.63 -8.59
C LYS A 13 4.31 14.57 -9.76
N GLY A 14 3.03 14.86 -9.95
CA GLY A 14 2.59 15.96 -10.80
C GLY A 14 1.80 17.00 -9.99
N GLU A 15 1.44 18.09 -10.65
CA GLU A 15 0.75 19.21 -10.02
C GLU A 15 -0.76 18.95 -9.91
N GLY A 16 -1.36 19.38 -8.80
CA GLY A 16 -2.80 19.30 -8.56
C GLY A 16 -3.33 17.92 -8.16
N ILE A 17 -4.66 17.79 -8.17
CA ILE A 17 -5.36 16.54 -7.83
C ILE A 17 -5.19 15.54 -8.99
N PRO A 18 -4.64 14.33 -8.73
CA PRO A 18 -4.55 13.28 -9.73
C PRO A 18 -5.86 12.98 -10.46
N GLY A 19 -5.78 12.76 -11.78
CA GLY A 19 -6.94 12.51 -12.62
C GLY A 19 -7.75 11.30 -12.21
N TYR A 20 -7.10 10.22 -11.75
CA TYR A 20 -7.80 9.01 -11.28
C TYR A 20 -8.77 9.28 -10.12
N LEU A 21 -8.50 10.29 -9.26
CA LEU A 21 -9.39 10.67 -8.17
C LEU A 21 -10.62 11.45 -8.66
N LYS A 22 -10.56 12.04 -9.84
CA LYS A 22 -11.67 12.80 -10.45
C LYS A 22 -12.63 11.90 -11.23
N LYS A 23 -12.30 10.62 -11.44
CA LYS A 23 -13.09 9.69 -12.28
C LYS A 23 -14.30 9.05 -11.58
N GLY A 24 -14.58 9.42 -10.32
CA GLY A 24 -15.69 8.84 -9.56
C GLY A 24 -15.54 7.34 -9.28
N TRP A 25 -14.30 6.84 -9.20
CA TRP A 25 -14.04 5.43 -8.95
C TRP A 25 -14.41 5.03 -7.52
N GLY A 26 -14.86 3.78 -7.34
CA GLY A 26 -15.13 3.20 -6.03
C GLY A 26 -13.89 3.15 -5.14
N GLU A 27 -14.11 3.15 -3.82
CA GLU A 27 -13.06 3.35 -2.82
C GLU A 27 -11.89 2.38 -2.94
N SER A 28 -12.20 1.08 -3.07
CA SER A 28 -11.20 0.02 -3.24
C SER A 28 -10.30 0.26 -4.45
N ARG A 29 -10.85 0.83 -5.53
CA ARG A 29 -10.15 1.03 -6.80
C ARG A 29 -9.16 2.20 -6.73
N TRP A 30 -9.59 3.36 -6.24
CA TRP A 30 -8.67 4.50 -6.15
C TRP A 30 -7.65 4.30 -5.01
N LYS A 31 -8.02 3.61 -3.91
CA LYS A 31 -7.08 3.24 -2.84
C LYS A 31 -5.95 2.37 -3.34
N ARG A 32 -6.23 1.40 -4.22
CA ARG A 32 -5.21 0.58 -4.89
C ARG A 32 -4.17 1.47 -5.58
N VAL A 33 -4.61 2.32 -6.50
CA VAL A 33 -3.71 3.24 -7.22
C VAL A 33 -2.91 4.13 -6.27
N ALA A 34 -3.55 4.65 -5.22
CA ALA A 34 -2.87 5.46 -4.21
C ALA A 34 -1.75 4.71 -3.47
N ARG A 35 -1.98 3.46 -3.03
CA ARG A 35 -0.95 2.64 -2.36
C ARG A 35 0.27 2.40 -3.25
N PHE A 36 0.05 2.09 -4.51
CA PHE A 36 1.13 1.91 -5.49
C PHE A 36 1.91 3.20 -5.72
N ARG A 37 1.24 4.34 -5.90
CA ARG A 37 1.91 5.65 -6.11
C ARG A 37 2.73 6.09 -4.90
N LEU A 38 2.29 5.75 -3.69
CA LEU A 38 3.02 6.04 -2.46
C LEU A 38 4.18 5.08 -2.20
N GLY A 39 4.29 3.99 -2.96
CA GLY A 39 5.37 3.01 -2.81
C GLY A 39 5.14 1.99 -1.69
N ASN A 40 3.91 1.87 -1.20
CA ASN A 40 3.56 0.92 -0.13
C ASN A 40 3.53 -0.55 -0.62
N GLU A 41 3.53 -0.73 -1.93
CA GLU A 41 3.26 -2.01 -2.59
C GLU A 41 4.51 -2.82 -2.94
N VAL A 42 5.71 -2.33 -2.64
CA VAL A 42 6.96 -3.08 -2.74
C VAL A 42 7.68 -3.06 -1.40
N LYS A 43 8.25 -4.20 -0.99
CA LYS A 43 8.89 -4.31 0.33
C LYS A 43 10.29 -3.69 0.39
N GLU A 44 10.89 -3.32 -0.75
CA GLU A 44 12.20 -2.66 -0.81
C GLU A 44 12.32 -1.45 0.13
N GLY A 45 11.25 -0.66 0.26
CA GLY A 45 11.23 0.56 1.08
C GLY A 45 11.18 0.33 2.60
N ARG A 46 10.93 -0.90 3.06
CA ARG A 46 10.79 -1.24 4.49
C ARG A 46 12.15 -1.48 5.14
N TYR A 47 12.98 -0.45 5.22
CA TYR A 47 14.38 -0.62 5.65
C TYR A 47 14.53 -1.27 7.04
N TRP A 48 13.56 -1.07 7.94
CA TRP A 48 13.54 -1.61 9.31
C TRP A 48 13.17 -3.09 9.42
N GLU A 49 12.63 -3.73 8.38
CA GLU A 49 12.32 -5.16 8.40
C GLU A 49 13.57 -6.01 8.14
N GLY A 50 13.58 -7.27 8.58
CA GLY A 50 14.61 -8.25 8.23
C GLY A 50 14.51 -8.69 6.76
N GLU A 51 15.58 -9.25 6.20
CA GLU A 51 15.65 -9.61 4.77
C GLU A 51 14.60 -10.65 4.35
N GLU A 52 14.34 -11.64 5.21
CA GLU A 52 13.32 -12.66 4.95
C GLU A 52 11.93 -12.06 4.80
N LYS A 53 11.60 -11.07 5.66
CA LYS A 53 10.32 -10.35 5.57
C LYS A 53 10.19 -9.55 4.27
N LYS A 54 11.31 -9.18 3.63
CA LYS A 54 11.37 -8.45 2.36
C LYS A 54 11.33 -9.36 1.14
N ARG A 55 11.30 -10.68 1.30
CA ARG A 55 11.17 -11.60 0.16
C ARG A 55 9.89 -11.33 -0.64
N CYS A 56 10.01 -11.54 -1.95
CA CYS A 56 8.98 -11.37 -2.95
C CYS A 56 7.75 -12.20 -2.63
N ARG A 57 6.58 -11.56 -2.54
CA ARG A 57 5.29 -12.22 -2.31
C ARG A 57 4.80 -13.11 -3.46
N LEU A 58 5.50 -13.10 -4.60
CA LEU A 58 5.16 -13.92 -5.77
C LEU A 58 6.02 -15.17 -5.88
N CYS A 59 7.32 -15.10 -5.59
CA CYS A 59 8.24 -16.24 -5.75
C CYS A 59 8.91 -16.69 -4.44
N GLY A 60 8.88 -15.87 -3.39
CA GLY A 60 9.53 -16.16 -2.11
C GLY A 60 11.06 -16.21 -2.12
N MET A 61 11.72 -15.99 -3.26
CA MET A 61 13.18 -16.22 -3.38
C MET A 61 14.00 -14.95 -3.15
N GLU A 62 13.72 -13.91 -3.92
CA GLU A 62 14.51 -12.66 -3.92
C GLU A 62 13.79 -11.53 -3.19
N LYS A 63 14.53 -10.45 -2.90
CA LYS A 63 13.96 -9.24 -2.32
C LYS A 63 12.90 -8.62 -3.23
N GLU A 64 11.75 -8.27 -2.68
CA GLU A 64 10.65 -7.67 -3.43
C GLU A 64 10.98 -6.22 -3.84
N SER A 65 11.42 -6.04 -5.08
CA SER A 65 11.62 -4.76 -5.75
C SER A 65 10.75 -4.65 -7.02
N TRP A 66 10.62 -3.44 -7.56
CA TRP A 66 9.96 -3.24 -8.86
C TRP A 66 10.67 -3.98 -9.98
N GLU A 67 11.99 -3.91 -10.00
CA GLU A 67 12.83 -4.61 -10.96
C GLU A 67 12.59 -6.12 -10.89
N HIS A 68 12.59 -6.69 -9.68
CA HIS A 68 12.32 -8.11 -9.50
C HIS A 68 10.90 -8.49 -9.93
N ILE A 69 9.86 -7.76 -9.50
CA ILE A 69 8.47 -8.06 -9.88
C ILE A 69 8.28 -7.98 -11.40
N TRP A 70 8.90 -6.98 -12.04
CA TRP A 70 8.66 -6.65 -13.43
C TRP A 70 9.49 -7.49 -14.41
N GLU A 71 10.78 -7.67 -14.13
CA GLU A 71 11.74 -8.29 -15.05
C GLU A 71 12.01 -9.77 -14.71
N GLU A 72 12.05 -10.12 -13.43
CA GLU A 72 12.56 -11.43 -12.99
C GLU A 72 11.48 -12.41 -12.55
N CYS A 73 10.47 -11.93 -11.84
CA CYS A 73 9.51 -12.78 -11.15
C CYS A 73 8.42 -13.32 -12.07
N ARG A 74 7.95 -12.49 -13.01
CA ARG A 74 6.91 -12.87 -13.96
C ARG A 74 7.00 -12.01 -15.22
N ARG A 75 6.76 -12.65 -16.36
CA ARG A 75 6.64 -11.96 -17.63
C ARG A 75 5.25 -11.32 -17.78
N TRP A 76 5.20 -10.00 -17.73
CA TRP A 76 3.97 -9.23 -17.95
C TRP A 76 3.67 -9.08 -19.45
N THR A 77 2.41 -9.21 -19.83
CA THR A 77 1.94 -9.07 -21.22
C THR A 77 1.51 -7.64 -21.56
N VAL A 78 1.40 -6.77 -20.56
CA VAL A 78 0.94 -5.37 -20.66
C VAL A 78 2.02 -4.44 -20.08
N GLY A 79 2.27 -3.31 -20.74
CA GLY A 79 3.21 -2.28 -20.26
C GLY A 79 4.67 -2.46 -20.69
N GLY A 80 4.92 -3.14 -21.82
CA GLY A 80 6.26 -3.47 -22.31
C GLY A 80 7.28 -2.31 -22.28
N GLY A 81 8.56 -2.67 -22.13
CA GLY A 81 9.68 -1.74 -21.89
C GLY A 81 10.40 -2.05 -20.59
N SER A 82 11.36 -1.21 -20.21
CA SER A 82 12.06 -1.36 -18.93
C SER A 82 11.12 -1.09 -17.75
N TRP A 83 11.41 -1.70 -16.61
CA TRP A 83 10.67 -1.44 -15.35
C TRP A 83 10.50 0.06 -15.03
N GLN A 84 11.43 0.94 -15.44
CA GLN A 84 11.34 2.40 -15.22
C GLN A 84 10.22 3.04 -16.06
N GLY A 85 10.13 2.68 -17.35
CA GLY A 85 9.06 3.12 -18.24
C GLY A 85 7.71 2.56 -17.79
N ALA A 86 7.71 1.30 -17.38
CA ALA A 86 6.55 0.64 -16.80
C ALA A 86 6.06 1.33 -15.53
N VAL A 87 6.94 1.69 -14.59
CA VAL A 87 6.57 2.41 -13.36
C VAL A 87 5.91 3.76 -13.69
N SER A 88 6.40 4.48 -14.70
CA SER A 88 5.77 5.74 -15.13
C SER A 88 4.35 5.54 -15.63
N TRP A 89 4.10 4.48 -16.41
CA TRP A 89 2.76 4.14 -16.91
C TRP A 89 1.85 3.61 -15.80
N VAL A 90 2.34 2.64 -15.00
CA VAL A 90 1.58 2.03 -13.90
C VAL A 90 1.13 3.09 -12.92
N LEU A 91 2.03 4.00 -12.55
CA LEU A 91 1.78 5.07 -11.58
C LEU A 91 1.21 6.36 -12.21
N GLY A 92 0.75 6.28 -13.47
CA GLY A 92 0.21 7.39 -14.24
C GLY A 92 -0.92 8.13 -13.52
N GLN A 93 -1.02 9.44 -13.77
CA GLN A 93 -2.00 10.33 -13.15
C GLN A 93 -3.46 9.91 -13.41
N GLU A 94 -3.67 9.22 -14.53
CA GLU A 94 -4.99 8.78 -15.00
C GLU A 94 -5.39 7.39 -14.51
N GLY A 95 -4.51 6.67 -13.79
CA GLY A 95 -4.79 5.32 -13.29
C GLY A 95 -4.75 4.24 -14.37
N GLU A 96 -3.98 4.45 -15.45
CA GLU A 96 -3.84 3.51 -16.58
C GLU A 96 -3.35 2.13 -16.12
N GLY A 97 -2.48 2.10 -15.11
CA GLY A 97 -1.97 0.88 -14.49
C GLY A 97 -2.93 0.13 -13.56
N GLU A 98 -4.15 0.60 -13.32
CA GLU A 98 -5.02 0.01 -12.30
C GLU A 98 -5.34 -1.46 -12.56
N GLY A 99 -5.53 -1.84 -13.83
CA GLY A 99 -5.75 -3.24 -14.22
C GLY A 99 -4.56 -4.14 -13.87
N TRP A 100 -3.35 -3.66 -14.13
CA TRP A 100 -2.12 -4.37 -13.80
C TRP A 100 -1.94 -4.51 -12.29
N MET A 101 -2.19 -3.44 -11.53
CA MET A 101 -2.13 -3.46 -10.07
C MET A 101 -3.09 -4.49 -9.47
N ARG A 102 -4.30 -4.60 -10.05
CA ARG A 102 -5.29 -5.59 -9.62
C ARG A 102 -4.81 -7.02 -9.92
N GLU A 103 -4.28 -7.26 -11.11
CA GLU A 103 -3.70 -8.57 -11.47
C GLU A 103 -2.57 -8.96 -10.50
N LEU A 104 -1.68 -8.02 -10.18
CA LEU A 104 -0.61 -8.26 -9.20
C LEU A 104 -1.16 -8.58 -7.79
N GLU A 105 -2.18 -7.87 -7.32
CA GLU A 105 -2.84 -8.16 -6.03
C GLU A 105 -3.47 -9.55 -6.01
N GLU A 106 -4.14 -9.95 -7.09
CA GLU A 106 -4.76 -11.27 -7.24
C GLU A 106 -3.73 -12.39 -7.24
N GLU A 107 -2.63 -12.22 -7.97
CA GLU A 107 -1.52 -13.19 -8.01
C GLU A 107 -0.84 -13.35 -6.64
N ARG A 108 -0.55 -12.24 -5.94
CA ARG A 108 -0.04 -12.28 -4.57
C ARG A 108 -1.01 -13.00 -3.62
N SER A 109 -2.33 -12.81 -3.82
CA SER A 109 -3.36 -13.47 -3.01
C SER A 109 -3.47 -14.97 -3.27
N ARG A 110 -3.27 -15.41 -4.53
CA ARG A 110 -3.24 -16.84 -4.91
C ARG A 110 -2.06 -17.55 -4.28
N TRP A 111 -0.87 -16.95 -4.34
CA TRP A 111 0.35 -17.55 -3.80
C TRP A 111 0.26 -17.77 -2.28
N CYS A 112 -0.38 -16.85 -1.54
CA CYS A 112 -0.66 -17.02 -0.10
C CYS A 112 -1.59 -18.21 0.23
N LYS A 113 -2.37 -18.72 -0.73
CA LYS A 113 -3.31 -19.84 -0.53
C LYS A 113 -2.70 -21.21 -0.85
N GLU A 114 -1.59 -21.25 -1.59
CA GLU A 114 -0.97 -22.49 -2.07
C GLU A 114 0.25 -22.94 -1.22
N GLY A 115 0.58 -22.23 -0.13
CA GLY A 115 1.45 -22.72 0.94
C GLY A 115 2.88 -22.18 0.96
N GLY A 116 3.07 -20.90 1.32
CA GLY A 116 4.37 -20.29 1.61
C GLY A 116 4.33 -19.33 2.81
N GLU A 117 4.74 -19.87 3.97
CA GLU A 117 5.10 -19.28 5.29
C GLU A 117 4.23 -18.19 5.95
N ASP A 118 3.59 -18.63 7.05
CA ASP A 118 3.26 -17.98 8.31
C ASP A 118 2.95 -16.48 8.34
N GLY A 119 1.65 -16.20 8.46
CA GLY A 119 1.09 -14.89 8.74
C GLY A 119 1.68 -14.25 9.99
N VAL A 120 2.45 -13.18 9.78
CA VAL A 120 2.65 -12.17 10.81
C VAL A 120 1.55 -11.12 10.66
N ASN A 121 0.64 -11.16 11.62
CA ASN A 121 -0.46 -10.26 11.90
C ASN A 121 0.02 -8.79 11.90
N ASP A 122 -0.19 -8.04 10.82
CA ASP A 122 0.02 -6.58 10.81
C ASP A 122 -1.24 -5.92 11.40
N GLY A 123 -1.11 -5.53 12.66
CA GLY A 123 -2.17 -5.06 13.52
C GLY A 123 -3.01 -3.94 12.90
N MET A 124 -4.27 -4.27 12.62
CA MET A 124 -5.34 -3.31 12.42
C MET A 124 -5.64 -2.63 13.77
N ASN A 125 -4.84 -1.63 14.13
CA ASN A 125 -5.09 -0.76 15.28
C ASN A 125 -6.37 0.05 15.02
N LYS A 126 -7.51 -0.46 15.48
CA LYS A 126 -8.77 0.28 15.54
C LYS A 126 -8.63 1.37 16.61
N ARG A 127 -8.08 2.53 16.22
CA ARG A 127 -8.31 3.78 16.94
C ARG A 127 -9.70 4.30 16.60
N GLY A 128 -10.53 4.45 17.63
CA GLY A 128 -11.55 5.49 17.67
C GLY A 128 -12.98 4.99 17.79
N GLU A 129 -13.41 4.72 19.02
CA GLU A 129 -14.75 5.10 19.46
C GLU A 129 -14.57 5.88 20.77
N ARG A 130 -14.53 7.21 20.62
CA ARG A 130 -14.71 8.15 21.71
C ARG A 130 -16.09 8.76 21.45
N GLU A 131 -17.12 8.18 22.06
CA GLU A 131 -18.39 8.87 22.25
C GLU A 131 -18.50 9.16 23.73
N GLY A 132 -18.49 10.45 24.05
CA GLY A 132 -18.78 10.93 25.38
C GLY A 132 -20.28 10.92 25.60
N GLU A 133 -20.68 10.69 26.85
CA GLU A 133 -21.98 11.14 27.32
C GLU A 133 -21.84 11.82 28.67
N ASP A 134 -22.73 12.78 28.82
CA ASP A 134 -22.76 13.92 29.70
C ASP A 134 -22.80 13.60 31.19
N GLY A 135 -22.29 14.57 31.95
CA GLY A 135 -22.27 14.54 33.40
C GLY A 135 -23.65 14.64 34.06
N ARG A 136 -23.69 14.18 35.31
CA ARG A 136 -24.58 14.70 36.32
C ARG A 136 -23.89 14.60 37.68
N GLY A 137 -23.36 15.73 38.14
CA GLY A 137 -23.03 15.91 39.55
C GLY A 137 -24.30 16.25 40.30
N GLU A 138 -24.52 15.59 41.43
CA GLU A 138 -25.23 16.17 42.57
C GLU A 138 -24.41 15.85 43.81
N GLY A 139 -23.88 16.92 44.41
CA GLY A 139 -23.16 16.86 45.67
C GLY A 139 -24.11 16.66 46.84
N ARG A 140 -23.57 16.09 47.91
CA ARG A 140 -24.09 16.30 49.26
C ARG A 140 -22.90 16.41 50.21
N GLU A 141 -22.55 17.64 50.53
CA GLU A 141 -21.83 18.00 51.73
C GLU A 141 -22.83 18.28 52.87
N GLY A 142 -22.35 18.10 54.10
CA GLY A 142 -23.03 18.44 55.35
C GLY A 142 -23.47 17.18 56.11
N GLY A 143 -23.08 16.94 57.35
CA GLY A 143 -22.43 17.78 58.35
C GLY A 143 -22.55 17.04 59.70
N GLU A 144 -21.68 17.38 60.62
CA GLU A 144 -21.53 16.87 62.00
C GLU A 144 -22.85 16.85 62.78
N GLU A 145 -23.04 15.86 63.67
CA GLU A 145 -23.20 16.00 65.14
C GLU A 145 -22.81 14.69 65.83
#